data_AF-A0AAV3UHY6-F1
#
_entry.id   AF-A0AAV3UHY6-F1
#
_cell.length_a   1.000
_cell.length_b   1.000
_cell.length_c   1.000
_cell.angle_alpha   90.00
_cell.angle_beta   90.00
_cell.angle_gamma   90.00
#
_symmetry.space_group_name_H-M   'P 1'
#
loop_
_entity.id
_entity.type
_entity.pdbx_description
1 polymer ?
#
loop_
_entity_poly.entity_id
_entity_poly.type
_entity_poly.pdbx_seq_one_letter_code
_entity_poly.pdbx_strand_id
1 'polypeptide(L)'
;MVVNIVLNILLIPEYGATGAAIGTSISYLVIFVSNTTIFYFTDMNLSDRKLVPKLIVAFLLFFMLLGGLNSALQLPPFYKIIAIASSGFLLFMAILIPLGLIKRSEIESAYSKAMIYITNVVDSSNVVTR
;
A
#
# COMPACT_ATOMS: atom_id res chain seq x y z
N MET A 1 -1.72 19.53 -9.17
CA MET A 1 -2.70 19.21 -10.22
C MET A 1 -2.30 19.67 -11.61
N VAL A 2 -1.76 20.90 -11.78
CA VAL A 2 -1.33 21.42 -13.10
C VAL A 2 -0.38 20.47 -13.83
N VAL A 3 0.62 19.92 -13.12
CA VAL A 3 1.58 18.94 -13.67
C VAL A 3 0.86 17.71 -14.29
N ASN A 4 -0.17 17.18 -13.63
CA ASN A 4 -0.90 16.01 -14.14
C ASN A 4 -1.63 16.31 -15.44
N ILE A 5 -2.26 17.48 -15.52
CA ILE A 5 -3.01 17.91 -16.70
C ILE A 5 -2.05 18.10 -17.88
N VAL A 6 -0.93 18.79 -17.66
CA VAL A 6 0.09 19.02 -18.70
C VAL A 6 0.67 17.70 -19.19
N LEU A 7 1.08 16.81 -18.28
CA LEU A 7 1.64 15.52 -18.64
C LEU A 7 0.63 14.62 -19.37
N ASN A 8 -0.63 14.61 -18.94
CA ASN A 8 -1.67 13.81 -19.59
C ASN A 8 -1.96 14.31 -21.01
N ILE A 9 -1.98 15.63 -21.24
CA ILE A 9 -2.16 16.20 -22.59
C ILE A 9 -1.01 15.79 -23.52
N LEU A 10 0.22 15.73 -23.01
CA LEU A 10 1.41 15.37 -23.79
C LEU A 10 1.53 13.85 -24.00
N LEU A 11 1.29 13.05 -22.96
CA LEU A 11 1.62 11.63 -22.96
C LEU A 11 0.46 10.74 -23.44
N ILE A 12 -0.80 11.13 -23.24
CA ILE A 12 -1.94 10.28 -23.65
C ILE A 12 -2.01 10.09 -25.18
N PRO A 13 -1.79 11.11 -26.04
CA PRO A 13 -1.86 10.93 -27.48
C PRO A 13 -0.85 9.90 -28.02
N GLU A 14 0.33 9.80 -27.41
CA GLU A 14 1.41 8.92 -27.86
C GLU A 14 1.41 7.56 -27.12
N TYR A 15 1.13 7.56 -25.81
CA TYR A 15 1.26 6.39 -24.94
C TYR A 15 -0.08 5.87 -24.38
N GLY A 16 -1.21 6.49 -24.73
CA GLY A 16 -2.55 6.07 -24.31
C GLY A 16 -2.71 5.98 -22.79
N ALA A 17 -3.29 4.86 -22.32
CA ALA A 17 -3.50 4.61 -20.90
C ALA A 17 -2.19 4.55 -20.08
N THR A 18 -1.11 4.06 -20.68
CA THR A 18 0.22 4.06 -20.05
C THR A 18 0.71 5.48 -19.81
N GLY A 19 0.48 6.38 -20.77
CA GLY A 19 0.80 7.80 -20.64
C GLY A 19 0.08 8.46 -19.46
N ALA A 20 -1.21 8.17 -19.29
CA ALA A 20 -2.00 8.65 -18.15
C ALA A 20 -1.47 8.11 -16.79
N ALA A 21 -1.07 6.83 -16.74
CA ALA A 21 -0.48 6.25 -15.54
C ALA A 21 0.85 6.93 -15.18
N ILE A 22 1.72 7.16 -16.16
CA ILE A 22 3.01 7.86 -15.97
C ILE A 22 2.77 9.29 -15.48
N GLY A 23 1.86 10.05 -16.11
CA GLY A 23 1.52 11.42 -15.71
C GLY A 23 1.04 11.49 -14.26
N THR A 24 0.23 10.51 -13.84
CA THR A 24 -0.26 10.38 -12.47
C THR A 24 0.88 10.06 -11.49
N SER A 25 1.76 9.10 -11.81
CA SER A 25 2.91 8.74 -10.97
C SER A 25 3.86 9.91 -10.77
N ILE A 26 4.21 10.65 -11.83
CA ILE A 26 5.07 11.83 -11.75
C ILE A 26 4.40 12.92 -10.91
N SER A 27 3.09 13.12 -11.09
CA SER A 27 2.36 14.13 -10.31
C SER A 27 2.36 13.83 -8.81
N TYR A 28 2.23 12.56 -8.41
CA TYR A 28 2.36 12.17 -7.02
C TYR A 28 3.78 12.35 -6.49
N LEU A 29 4.80 12.09 -7.31
CA LEU A 29 6.19 12.37 -6.94
C LEU A 29 6.40 13.87 -6.70
N VAL A 30 5.88 14.74 -7.56
CA VAL A 30 5.95 16.20 -7.39
C VAL A 30 5.22 16.65 -6.13
N ILE A 31 4.04 16.10 -5.83
CA ILE A 31 3.31 16.39 -4.59
C ILE A 31 4.13 15.95 -3.37
N PHE A 32 4.69 14.74 -3.41
CA PHE A 32 5.52 14.22 -2.34
C PHE A 32 6.74 15.12 -2.09
N VAL A 33 7.51 15.46 -3.12
CA VAL A 33 8.68 16.34 -3.01
C VAL A 33 8.30 17.73 -2.50
N SER A 34 7.22 18.32 -3.03
CA SER A 34 6.72 19.62 -2.58
C SER A 34 6.36 19.60 -1.09
N ASN A 35 5.62 18.58 -0.65
CA ASN A 35 5.25 18.42 0.75
C ASN A 35 6.49 18.21 1.64
N THR A 36 7.41 17.32 1.26
CA THR A 36 8.67 17.11 1.99
C THR A 36 9.47 18.41 2.10
N THR A 37 9.50 19.21 1.05
CA THR A 37 10.18 20.52 1.04
C THR A 37 9.52 21.50 1.99
N ILE A 38 8.19 21.62 1.96
CA ILE A 38 7.43 22.45 2.90
C ILE A 38 7.72 22.01 4.34
N PHE A 39 7.62 20.71 4.63
CA PHE A 39 7.89 20.19 5.96
C PHE A 39 9.31 20.49 6.45
N TYR A 40 10.30 20.41 5.55
CA TYR A 40 11.68 20.77 5.86
C TYR A 40 11.82 22.25 6.23
N PHE A 41 11.11 23.15 5.56
CA PHE A 41 11.16 24.59 5.84
C PHE A 41 10.27 25.04 7.00
N THR A 42 9.26 24.28 7.38
CA THR A 42 8.33 24.63 8.47
C THR A 42 8.69 24.03 9.82
N ASP A 43 9.89 23.45 9.99
CA ASP A 43 10.35 22.74 11.20
C ASP A 43 9.35 21.68 11.72
N MET A 44 8.50 21.16 10.83
CA MET A 44 7.61 20.07 11.18
C MET A 44 8.45 18.79 11.23
N ASN A 45 8.52 18.17 12.40
CA ASN A 45 9.18 16.88 12.57
C ASN A 45 8.46 15.82 11.72
N LEU A 46 8.93 15.63 10.49
CA LEU A 46 8.62 14.47 9.68
C LEU A 46 8.96 13.22 10.51
N SER A 47 8.05 12.26 10.45
CA SER A 47 8.16 10.94 11.08
C SER A 47 9.58 10.39 11.08
N ASP A 48 9.96 9.70 12.15
CA ASP A 48 11.30 9.19 12.46
C ASP A 48 12.05 8.80 11.18
N ARG A 49 13.08 9.58 10.79
CA ARG A 49 13.81 9.43 9.50
C ARG A 49 14.33 8.01 9.27
N LYS A 50 14.44 7.22 10.34
CA LYS A 50 14.78 5.80 10.36
C LYS A 50 13.72 4.90 9.68
N LEU A 51 12.50 5.38 9.45
CA LEU A 51 11.43 4.63 8.79
C LEU A 51 11.63 4.53 7.28
N VAL A 52 12.18 5.57 6.64
CA VAL A 52 12.40 5.59 5.19
C VAL A 52 13.29 4.42 4.72
N PRO A 53 14.49 4.18 5.28
CA PRO A 53 15.31 3.05 4.87
C PRO A 53 14.64 1.70 5.17
N LYS A 54 13.90 1.59 6.29
CA LYS A 54 13.14 0.38 6.61
C LYS A 54 12.06 0.09 5.57
N LEU A 55 11.34 1.12 5.11
CA LEU A 55 10.34 1.00 4.05
C LEU A 55 10.99 0.57 2.73
N ILE A 56 12.11 1.17 2.34
CA ILE A 56 12.84 0.79 1.12
C ILE A 56 13.25 -0.69 1.19
N VAL A 57 13.83 -1.12 2.31
CA VAL A 57 14.21 -2.53 2.52
C VAL A 57 12.98 -3.44 2.46
N ALA A 58 11.87 -3.06 3.09
CA ALA A 58 10.62 -3.83 3.05
C ALA A 58 10.10 -4.02 1.62
N PHE A 59 10.06 -2.95 0.82
CA PHE A 59 9.61 -3.00 -0.57
C PHE A 59 10.53 -3.85 -1.46
N LEU A 60 11.85 -3.72 -1.29
CA LEU A 60 12.81 -4.53 -2.05
C LEU A 60 12.70 -6.02 -1.71
N LEU A 61 12.62 -6.37 -0.43
CA LEU A 61 12.41 -7.74 0.02
C LEU A 61 11.08 -8.30 -0.51
N PHE A 62 10.02 -7.51 -0.40
CA PHE A 62 8.71 -7.91 -0.90
C PHE A 62 8.73 -8.19 -2.40
N PHE A 63 9.29 -7.28 -3.19
CA PHE A 63 9.43 -7.43 -4.63
C PHE A 63 10.24 -8.68 -5.00
N MET A 64 11.38 -8.89 -4.34
CA MET A 64 12.24 -10.04 -4.58
C MET A 64 11.54 -11.36 -4.25
N LEU A 65 10.89 -11.46 -3.08
CA LEU A 65 10.21 -12.67 -2.65
C LEU A 65 8.96 -12.97 -3.50
N LEU A 66 8.15 -11.95 -3.80
CA LEU A 66 6.96 -12.11 -4.62
C LEU A 66 7.33 -12.45 -6.08
N GLY A 67 8.38 -11.82 -6.62
CA GLY A 67 8.91 -12.14 -7.94
C GLY A 67 9.45 -13.56 -8.03
N GLY A 68 10.16 -14.02 -6.99
CA GLY A 68 10.60 -15.40 -6.85
C GLY A 68 9.43 -16.38 -6.79
N LEU A 69 8.41 -16.09 -5.97
CA LEU A 69 7.19 -16.89 -5.87
C LEU A 69 6.44 -16.97 -7.21
N ASN A 70 6.28 -15.84 -7.89
CA ASN A 70 5.65 -15.78 -9.21
C ASN A 70 6.40 -16.63 -10.24
N SER A 71 7.72 -16.69 -10.17
CA SER A 71 8.55 -17.48 -11.10
C SER A 71 8.50 -18.97 -10.78
N ALA A 72 8.38 -19.34 -9.50
CA ALA A 72 8.29 -20.73 -9.06
C ALA A 72 6.91 -21.37 -9.30
N LEU A 73 5.83 -20.57 -9.28
CA LEU A 73 4.47 -21.05 -9.46
C LEU A 73 4.14 -21.28 -10.95
N GLN A 74 4.09 -22.55 -11.35
CA GLN A 74 3.59 -23.00 -12.65
C GLN A 74 2.08 -23.30 -12.59
N LEU A 75 1.28 -22.29 -12.30
CA LEU A 75 -0.18 -22.39 -12.27
C LEU A 75 -0.81 -21.70 -13.49
N PRO A 76 -2.03 -22.12 -13.90
CA PRO A 76 -2.80 -21.37 -14.88
C PRO A 76 -3.07 -19.92 -14.41
N PRO A 77 -3.23 -18.95 -15.33
CA PRO A 77 -3.24 -17.52 -14.99
C PRO A 77 -4.21 -17.13 -13.88
N PHE A 78 -5.43 -17.66 -13.91
CA PHE A 78 -6.47 -17.34 -12.92
C PHE A 78 -6.07 -17.77 -11.50
N TYR A 79 -5.68 -19.03 -11.32
CA TYR A 79 -5.25 -19.55 -10.02
C TYR A 79 -3.96 -18.90 -9.54
N LYS A 80 -3.07 -18.55 -10.47
CA LYS A 80 -1.83 -17.84 -10.17
C LYS A 80 -2.09 -16.46 -9.55
N ILE A 81 -3.06 -15.71 -10.07
CA ILE A 81 -3.45 -14.40 -9.51
C ILE A 81 -3.95 -14.55 -8.08
N ILE A 82 -4.85 -15.52 -7.83
CA ILE A 82 -5.40 -15.76 -6.49
C ILE A 82 -4.29 -16.16 -5.51
N ALA A 83 -3.41 -17.07 -5.92
CA ALA A 83 -2.28 -17.50 -5.12
C ALA A 83 -1.33 -16.33 -4.79
N ILE A 84 -0.92 -15.56 -5.80
CA ILE A 84 -0.01 -14.42 -5.62
C ILE A 84 -0.65 -13.33 -4.76
N ALA A 85 -1.93 -13.00 -4.96
CA ALA A 85 -2.63 -11.99 -4.17
C ALA A 85 -2.69 -12.41 -2.69
N SER A 86 -3.06 -13.66 -2.42
CA SER A 86 -3.20 -14.18 -1.04
C SER A 86 -1.84 -14.29 -0.35
N SER A 87 -0.85 -14.89 -1.03
CA SER A 87 0.51 -15.02 -0.50
C SER A 87 1.22 -13.67 -0.38
N GLY A 88 0.95 -12.74 -1.29
CA GLY A 88 1.51 -11.40 -1.27
C GLY A 88 1.10 -10.64 -0.02
N PHE A 89 -0.18 -10.69 0.37
CA PHE A 89 -0.60 -10.07 1.63
C PHE A 89 0.14 -10.66 2.84
N LEU A 90 0.25 -11.99 2.93
CA LEU A 90 0.95 -12.66 4.02
C LEU A 90 2.44 -12.33 4.06
N LEU A 91 3.11 -12.34 2.91
CA LEU A 91 4.51 -11.95 2.76
C LEU A 91 4.74 -10.52 3.20
N PHE A 92 3.87 -9.60 2.79
CA PHE A 92 3.97 -8.19 3.14
C PHE A 92 3.89 -8.00 4.66
N MET A 93 2.90 -8.63 5.32
CA MET A 93 2.77 -8.59 6.78
C MET A 93 3.97 -9.22 7.49
N ALA A 94 4.46 -10.36 6.99
CA ALA A 94 5.62 -11.05 7.54
C ALA A 94 6.93 -10.24 7.44
N ILE A 95 7.03 -9.30 6.49
CA ILE A 95 8.17 -8.38 6.35
C ILE A 95 8.00 -7.16 7.26
N LEU A 96 6.80 -6.56 7.29
CA LEU A 96 6.57 -5.30 7.99
C LEU A 96 6.63 -5.44 9.52
N ILE A 97 6.13 -6.54 10.08
CA ILE A 97 6.11 -6.75 11.54
C ILE A 97 7.53 -6.85 12.12
N PRO A 98 8.44 -7.71 11.61
CA PRO A 98 9.80 -7.80 12.14
C PRO A 98 10.64 -6.52 11.94
N LEU A 99 10.38 -5.76 10.87
CA LEU A 99 11.02 -4.46 10.67
C LEU A 99 10.54 -3.38 11.66
N GLY A 100 9.51 -3.68 12.44
CA GLY A 100 8.88 -2.76 13.38
C GLY A 100 8.16 -1.61 12.69
N LEU A 101 7.76 -1.81 11.42
CA LEU A 101 6.96 -0.85 10.65
C LEU A 101 5.49 -0.91 11.03
N ILE A 102 5.03 -2.07 11.52
CA ILE A 102 3.73 -2.24 12.17
C ILE A 102 3.98 -2.62 13.62
N LYS A 103 3.46 -1.83 14.56
CA LYS A 103 3.56 -2.15 15.99
C LYS A 103 2.52 -3.22 16.34
N ARG A 104 2.88 -4.21 17.16
CA ARG A 104 1.95 -5.25 17.61
C ARG A 104 0.69 -4.67 18.29
N SER A 105 0.85 -3.57 19.03
CA SER A 105 -0.25 -2.84 19.67
C SER A 105 -1.27 -2.29 18.68
N GLU A 106 -0.86 -1.92 17.47
CA GLU A 106 -1.77 -1.44 16.42
C GLU A 106 -2.62 -2.59 15.88
N ILE A 107 -2.03 -3.79 15.77
CA ILE A 107 -2.74 -5.01 15.36
C ILE A 107 -3.76 -5.41 16.44
N GLU A 108 -3.37 -5.40 17.71
CA GLU A 108 -4.26 -5.70 18.83
C GLU A 108 -5.44 -4.71 18.91
N SER A 109 -5.17 -3.42 18.70
CA SER A 109 -6.21 -2.39 18.66
C SER A 109 -7.17 -2.60 17.49
N ALA A 110 -6.66 -2.91 16.30
CA ALA A 110 -7.48 -3.21 15.12
C ALA A 110 -8.36 -4.45 15.34
N TYR A 111 -7.80 -5.51 15.93
CA TYR A 111 -8.53 -6.72 16.27
C TYR A 111 -9.66 -6.47 17.27
N SER A 112 -9.38 -5.72 18.34
CA SER A 112 -10.38 -5.36 19.35
C SER A 112 -11.56 -4.59 18.73
N LYS A 113 -11.27 -3.59 17.88
CA LYS A 113 -12.31 -2.83 17.17
C LYS A 113 -13.15 -3.71 16.24
N ALA A 114 -12.50 -4.62 15.51
CA ALA A 114 -13.20 -5.54 14.60
C ALA A 114 -14.13 -6.48 15.38
N MET A 115 -13.68 -7.03 16.51
CA MET A 115 -14.52 -7.89 17.36
C MET A 115 -15.73 -7.15 17.92
N ILE A 116 -15.54 -5.93 18.43
CA ILE A 116 -16.67 -5.10 18.92
C ILE A 116 -17.68 -4.86 17.79
N TYR A 117 -17.21 -4.54 16.58
CA TYR A 117 -18.08 -4.32 15.44
C TYR A 117 -18.87 -5.59 15.07
N ILE A 118 -18.20 -6.74 14.99
CA ILE A 118 -18.84 -8.03 14.68
C ILE A 118 -19.90 -8.38 15.74
N THR A 119 -19.58 -8.22 17.03
CA THR A 119 -20.53 -8.48 18.12
C THR A 119 -21.77 -7.58 18.00
N ASN A 120 -21.57 -6.28 17.78
CA ASN A 120 -22.68 -5.33 17.62
C ASN A 120 -23.56 -5.65 16.41
N VAL A 121 -22.96 -6.07 15.29
CA VAL A 121 -23.71 -6.46 14.08
C VAL A 121 -24.52 -7.73 14.36
N VAL A 122 -23.92 -8.75 14.97
CA VAL A 122 -24.61 -9.99 15.33
C VAL A 122 -25.78 -9.72 16.29
N ASP A 123 -25.57 -8.91 17.33
CA ASP A 123 -26.64 -8.55 18.29
C ASP A 123 -27.78 -7.78 17.63
N SER A 124 -27.46 -6.82 16.75
CA SER A 124 -28.49 -6.08 15.99
C SER A 124 -29.28 -6.97 15.02
N SER A 125 -28.65 -7.99 14.42
CA SER A 125 -29.33 -8.92 13.52
C SER A 125 -30.30 -9.85 14.25
N ASN A 126 -29.95 -10.29 15.47
CA ASN A 126 -30.81 -11.14 16.30
C ASN A 126 -32.06 -10.40 16.82
N VAL A 127 -32.00 -9.07 16.94
CA VAL A 127 -33.13 -8.21 17.34
C VAL A 127 -34.14 -8.03 16.20
N VAL A 128 -33.71 -8.08 14.93
CA VAL A 128 -34.59 -7.89 13.76
C VAL A 128 -35.33 -9.18 13.37
N THR A 129 -34.82 -10.35 13.76
CA THR A 129 -35.44 -11.66 13.47
C THR A 129 -36.40 -12.18 14.56
N ARG A 130 -36.62 -11.42 15.64
CA ARG A 130 -37.61 -11.71 16.70
C ARG A 130 -38.81 -10.78 16.58
#